data_AF-A0A7C2FG14-F1
#
_entry.id   AF-A0A7C2FG14-F1
#
_cell.length_a   1.000
_cell.length_b   1.000
_cell.length_c   1.000
_cell.angle_alpha   90.00
_cell.angle_beta   90.00
_cell.angle_gamma   90.00
#
_symmetry.space_group_name_H-M   'P 1'
#
loop_
_entity.id
_entity.type
_entity.pdbx_description
1 polymer ?
#
loop_
_entity_poly.entity_id
_entity_poly.type
_entity_poly.pdbx_seq_one_letter_code
_entity_poly.pdbx_strand_id
1 'polypeptide(L)'
;MEVACARRRRATALAATAVLAMLGVASAQPAEPAQVEIVDDGASRVVSSRAATVGELLAEHRVLLGPYDLVVPSPETPVRSGLRVTVFRAIPVRVLADGAEWQVHVVGRTVADVLTRAGVTLSPKDKVFPGLWEEVGAGDRVRVVRIREEAVVRRSTVPFPTVRRVVRTYLPQPPRVVAEGRAGLVEEVYRVVYADGRPVSEQRVARRVLRPTQPRVVQVHRPYVPSRGELERRPSLVVVATAYAPHHGPGVDGVTATGVPARRGVVAVDPRVIPLGSVVYVEGYGVAVAADVGGAIRGRRLDVCFDTAREAYRWGRRTVRVYILRRGPN
;
A
#
# COMPACT_ATOMS: atom_id res chain seq x y z
N MET A 1 73.64 33.67 118.04
CA MET A 1 73.48 32.28 118.48
C MET A 1 73.85 31.42 117.29
N GLU A 2 75.11 30.96 117.22
CA GLU A 2 75.55 29.67 117.81
C GLU A 2 74.94 28.49 117.04
N VAL A 3 75.62 27.43 116.61
CA VAL A 3 76.97 26.85 116.79
C VAL A 3 77.04 25.80 115.65
N ALA A 4 78.00 25.91 114.71
CA ALA A 4 79.21 25.09 114.59
C ALA A 4 79.09 23.56 114.85
N CYS A 5 79.96 22.82 114.12
CA CYS A 5 80.41 21.43 114.29
C CYS A 5 79.59 20.34 113.53
N ALA A 6 80.15 19.37 112.80
CA ALA A 6 81.54 18.90 112.72
C ALA A 6 81.82 18.19 111.37
N ARG A 7 83.09 18.28 110.95
CA ARG A 7 83.71 17.64 109.77
C ARG A 7 83.98 16.14 109.97
N ARG A 8 84.05 15.39 108.85
CA ARG A 8 85.19 14.56 108.36
C ARG A 8 84.85 13.88 107.02
N ARG A 9 85.35 14.37 105.87
CA ARG A 9 86.41 13.79 104.98
C ARG A 9 86.27 12.27 104.75
N ARG A 10 86.06 11.76 103.53
CA ARG A 10 87.04 11.66 102.40
C ARG A 10 86.35 11.19 101.10
N ALA A 11 87.09 11.33 99.99
CA ALA A 11 86.97 10.69 98.67
C ALA A 11 86.33 11.53 97.56
N THR A 12 87.21 12.12 96.76
CA THR A 12 87.00 12.68 95.43
C THR A 12 86.61 11.59 94.43
N ALA A 13 85.49 11.77 93.74
CA ALA A 13 85.23 11.19 92.42
C ALA A 13 84.49 12.24 91.59
N LEU A 14 85.16 12.76 90.55
CA LEU A 14 84.55 13.58 89.51
C LEU A 14 83.46 12.75 88.80
N ALA A 15 82.22 13.20 88.83
CA ALA A 15 81.18 12.77 87.91
C ALA A 15 80.64 14.03 87.23
N ALA A 16 81.26 14.39 86.10
CA ALA A 16 80.71 15.37 85.18
C ALA A 16 79.49 14.73 84.51
N THR A 17 78.29 15.01 85.03
CA THR A 17 77.03 14.69 84.37
C THR A 17 76.83 15.64 83.19
N ALA A 18 77.34 15.23 82.04
CA ALA A 18 76.94 15.81 80.76
C ALA A 18 75.46 15.48 80.54
N VAL A 19 74.59 16.50 80.66
CA VAL A 19 73.20 16.42 80.18
C VAL A 19 73.26 16.46 78.66
N LEU A 20 73.37 15.29 78.04
CA LEU A 20 73.13 15.13 76.61
C LEU A 20 71.61 15.23 76.41
N ALA A 21 71.12 16.39 75.98
CA ALA A 21 69.77 16.51 75.47
C ALA A 21 69.68 15.66 74.19
N MET A 22 69.31 14.38 74.34
CA MET A 22 68.85 13.55 73.24
C MET A 22 67.55 14.16 72.73
N LEU A 23 67.67 15.09 71.78
CA LEU A 23 66.61 15.39 70.83
C LEU A 23 66.27 14.05 70.16
N GLY A 24 65.24 13.37 70.67
CA GLY A 24 64.64 12.24 70.01
C GLY A 24 64.07 12.74 68.69
N VAL A 25 64.86 12.65 67.63
CA VAL A 25 64.34 12.75 66.27
C VAL A 25 63.50 11.51 66.10
N ALA A 26 62.20 11.62 66.33
CA ALA A 26 61.25 10.62 65.92
C ALA A 26 61.37 10.53 64.39
N SER A 27 62.17 9.59 63.91
CA SER A 27 62.17 9.21 62.51
C SER A 27 60.78 8.67 62.23
N ALA A 28 59.88 9.52 61.73
CA ALA A 28 58.62 9.10 61.17
C ALA A 28 58.98 8.09 60.08
N GLN A 29 58.76 6.80 60.36
CA GLN A 29 58.91 5.78 59.34
C GLN A 29 57.97 6.18 58.20
N PRO A 30 58.47 6.28 56.95
CA PRO A 30 57.61 6.66 55.84
C PRO A 30 56.44 5.69 55.79
N ALA A 31 55.22 6.20 55.76
CA ALA A 31 54.02 5.38 55.70
C ALA A 31 54.18 4.32 54.59
N GLU A 32 53.81 3.08 54.91
CA GLU A 32 53.82 2.01 53.94
C GLU A 32 52.87 2.36 52.79
N PRO A 33 53.29 2.13 51.53
CA PRO A 33 52.46 2.46 50.37
C PRO A 33 51.20 1.58 50.37
N ALA A 34 50.07 2.18 50.01
CA ALA A 34 48.79 1.50 49.98
C ALA A 34 48.77 0.44 48.86
N GLN A 35 48.23 -0.74 49.17
CA GLN A 35 47.96 -1.79 48.19
C GLN A 35 46.54 -1.61 47.63
N VAL A 36 46.41 -1.29 46.34
CA VAL A 36 45.11 -0.98 45.70
C VAL A 36 44.91 -1.85 44.47
N GLU A 37 43.71 -2.37 44.28
CA GLU A 37 43.33 -3.07 43.06
C GLU A 37 42.73 -2.08 42.05
N ILE A 38 43.34 -1.98 40.87
CA ILE A 38 42.79 -1.22 39.74
C ILE A 38 42.19 -2.21 38.75
N VAL A 39 40.89 -2.05 38.46
CA VAL A 39 40.16 -2.78 37.42
C VAL A 39 39.87 -1.81 36.28
N ASP A 40 40.49 -2.02 35.12
CA ASP A 40 40.31 -1.18 33.93
C ASP A 40 39.68 -2.02 32.81
N ASP A 41 38.40 -1.74 32.50
CA ASP A 41 37.60 -2.47 31.51
C ASP A 41 37.64 -4.01 31.65
N GLY A 42 37.69 -4.48 32.91
CA GLY A 42 37.72 -5.90 33.28
C GLY A 42 39.14 -6.46 33.50
N ALA A 43 40.20 -5.76 33.09
CA ALA A 43 41.56 -6.14 33.42
C ALA A 43 41.93 -5.65 34.83
N SER A 44 42.24 -6.57 35.75
CA SER A 44 42.62 -6.23 37.13
C SER A 44 44.13 -6.32 37.35
N ARG A 45 44.67 -5.38 38.14
CA ARG A 45 46.03 -5.43 38.68
C ARG A 45 46.08 -4.82 40.07
N VAL A 46 46.89 -5.41 40.96
CA VAL A 46 47.22 -4.83 42.26
C VAL A 46 48.45 -3.96 42.12
N VAL A 47 48.39 -2.74 42.63
CA VAL A 47 49.46 -1.76 42.60
C VAL A 47 49.77 -1.23 43.99
N SER A 48 50.99 -0.74 44.15
CA SER A 48 51.44 -0.08 45.38
C SER A 48 51.70 1.39 45.09
N SER A 49 51.08 2.29 45.86
CA SER A 49 51.17 3.74 45.63
C SER A 49 51.08 4.54 46.93
N ARG A 50 51.64 5.76 46.90
CA ARG A 50 51.51 6.78 47.96
C ARG A 50 50.61 7.96 47.56
N ALA A 51 49.90 7.84 46.45
CA ALA A 51 48.94 8.83 45.99
C ALA A 51 47.91 9.16 47.09
N ALA A 52 47.55 10.43 47.24
CA ALA A 52 46.57 10.85 48.22
C ALA A 52 45.14 10.49 47.78
N THR A 53 44.88 10.48 46.46
CA THR A 53 43.55 10.31 45.86
C THR A 53 43.54 9.28 44.73
N VAL A 54 42.36 8.78 44.39
CA VAL A 54 42.15 7.84 43.27
C VAL A 54 42.63 8.44 41.94
N GLY A 55 42.40 9.73 41.69
CA GLY A 55 42.83 10.41 40.47
C GLY A 55 44.35 10.44 40.34
N GLU A 56 45.07 10.75 41.43
CA GLU A 56 46.53 10.71 41.48
C GLU A 56 47.06 9.29 41.28
N LEU A 57 46.45 8.29 41.94
CA LEU A 57 46.80 6.88 41.78
C LEU A 57 46.69 6.44 40.32
N LEU A 58 45.59 6.79 39.64
CA LEU A 58 45.37 6.45 38.24
C LEU A 58 46.40 7.13 37.33
N ALA A 59 46.72 8.40 37.57
CA ALA A 59 47.73 9.13 36.81
C ALA A 59 49.15 8.54 37.01
N GLU A 60 49.54 8.21 38.25
CA GLU A 60 50.83 7.58 38.59
C GLU A 60 51.03 6.27 37.81
N HIS A 61 49.97 5.45 37.73
CA HIS A 61 49.99 4.17 37.01
C HIS A 61 49.62 4.27 35.53
N ARG A 62 49.64 5.49 34.97
CA ARG A 62 49.38 5.80 33.55
C ARG A 62 48.02 5.34 33.03
N VAL A 63 47.02 5.29 33.91
CA VAL A 63 45.62 5.08 33.56
C VAL A 63 45.01 6.44 33.24
N LEU A 64 45.13 6.84 31.96
CA LEU A 64 44.59 8.11 31.49
C LEU A 64 43.06 8.00 31.35
N LEU A 65 42.32 8.85 32.04
CA LEU A 65 40.86 8.87 31.98
C LEU A 65 40.38 9.68 30.77
N GLY A 66 39.46 9.11 30.00
CA GLY A 66 38.70 9.84 29.00
C GLY A 66 37.67 10.77 29.63
N PRO A 67 37.20 11.79 28.90
CA PRO A 67 36.25 12.78 29.43
C PRO A 67 34.87 12.20 29.79
N TYR A 68 34.58 10.97 29.37
CA TYR A 68 33.31 10.28 29.62
C TYR A 68 33.47 8.99 30.42
N ASP A 69 34.70 8.64 30.81
CA ASP A 69 34.96 7.46 31.62
C ASP A 69 34.39 7.64 33.03
N LEU A 70 33.92 6.54 33.63
CA LEU A 70 33.42 6.53 35.00
C LEU A 70 34.41 5.80 35.91
N VAL A 71 34.81 6.44 37.00
CA VAL A 71 35.68 5.83 38.02
C VAL A 71 34.88 5.65 39.31
N VAL A 72 34.94 4.43 39.86
CA VAL A 72 34.30 4.07 41.13
C VAL A 72 35.36 3.46 42.06
N PRO A 73 35.60 4.05 43.25
CA PRO A 73 35.02 5.30 43.76
C PRO A 73 35.59 6.54 43.04
N SER A 74 35.05 7.74 43.31
CA SER A 74 35.37 8.95 42.53
C SER A 74 36.85 9.32 42.58
N PRO A 75 37.38 10.08 41.59
CA PRO A 75 38.78 10.49 41.54
C PRO A 75 39.30 11.22 42.79
N GLU A 76 38.44 11.88 43.56
CA GLU A 76 38.79 12.63 44.77
C GLU A 76 38.84 11.75 46.03
N THR A 77 38.43 10.47 45.91
CA THR A 77 38.37 9.54 47.04
C THR A 77 39.78 9.27 47.59
N PRO A 78 40.00 9.38 48.93
CA PRO A 78 41.29 9.07 49.53
C PRO A 78 41.71 7.61 49.35
N VAL A 79 42.98 7.38 49.00
CA VAL A 79 43.53 6.03 48.79
C VAL A 79 43.91 5.37 50.11
N ARG A 80 43.58 4.08 50.25
CA ARG A 80 43.90 3.23 51.42
C ARG A 80 44.19 1.80 50.97
N SER A 81 44.97 1.05 51.75
CA SER A 81 45.21 -0.37 51.46
C SER A 81 43.90 -1.17 51.44
N GLY A 82 43.75 -2.06 50.46
CA GLY A 82 42.55 -2.85 50.22
C GLY A 82 41.47 -2.15 49.39
N LEU A 83 41.70 -0.90 48.94
CA LEU A 83 40.78 -0.21 48.05
C LEU A 83 40.70 -0.92 46.69
N ARG A 84 39.50 -0.99 46.12
CA ARG A 84 39.25 -1.40 44.72
C ARG A 84 38.79 -0.18 43.94
N VAL A 85 39.50 0.14 42.86
CA VAL A 85 39.18 1.21 41.92
C VAL A 85 38.81 0.58 40.59
N THR A 86 37.57 0.77 40.17
CA THR A 86 37.07 0.30 38.87
C THR A 86 36.90 1.47 37.92
N VAL A 87 37.54 1.37 36.76
CA VAL A 87 37.41 2.29 35.64
C VAL A 87 36.52 1.63 34.59
N PHE A 88 35.37 2.24 34.34
CA PHE A 88 34.47 1.86 33.26
C PHE A 88 34.72 2.80 32.07
N ARG A 89 35.25 2.24 30.99
CA ARG A 89 35.60 2.98 29.78
C ARG A 89 34.37 3.33 28.98
N ALA A 90 34.25 4.59 28.59
CA ALA A 90 33.18 5.01 27.71
C ALA A 90 33.53 4.68 26.26
N ILE A 91 32.61 3.99 25.59
CA ILE A 91 32.76 3.64 24.18
C ILE A 91 31.95 4.60 23.30
N PRO A 92 32.50 5.03 22.15
CA PRO A 92 31.75 5.83 21.19
C PRO A 92 30.84 4.93 20.34
N VAL A 93 29.55 5.25 20.27
CA VAL A 93 28.54 4.51 19.49
C VAL A 93 27.78 5.47 18.58
N ARG A 94 27.56 5.08 17.31
CA ARG A 94 26.77 5.88 16.35
C ARG A 94 25.29 5.50 16.44
N VAL A 95 24.42 6.49 16.54
CA VAL A 95 22.97 6.32 16.59
C VAL A 95 22.36 6.92 15.34
N LEU A 96 21.62 6.10 14.58
CA LEU A 96 20.80 6.52 13.44
C LEU A 96 19.33 6.44 13.85
N ALA A 97 18.69 7.59 14.03
CA ALA A 97 17.27 7.69 14.36
C ALA A 97 16.68 8.98 13.76
N ASP A 98 15.38 8.96 13.43
CA ASP A 98 14.64 10.15 13.01
C ASP A 98 15.26 10.88 11.80
N GLY A 99 15.93 10.13 10.91
CA GLY A 99 16.59 10.65 9.71
C GLY A 99 17.95 11.30 9.95
N ALA A 100 18.46 11.28 11.18
CA ALA A 100 19.76 11.85 11.55
C ALA A 100 20.70 10.80 12.14
N GLU A 101 22.00 11.02 12.00
CA GLU A 101 23.05 10.19 12.62
C GLU A 101 23.94 11.04 13.52
N TRP A 102 24.17 10.59 14.75
CA TRP A 102 25.05 11.26 15.70
C TRP A 102 25.80 10.25 16.57
N GLN A 103 26.83 10.71 17.29
CA GLN A 103 27.65 9.86 18.15
C GLN A 103 27.36 10.15 19.63
N VAL A 104 27.31 9.10 20.44
CA VAL A 104 27.21 9.19 21.90
C VAL A 104 28.30 8.36 22.57
N HIS A 105 28.77 8.82 23.72
CA HIS A 105 29.71 8.09 24.56
C HIS A 105 28.94 7.48 25.73
N VAL A 106 29.05 6.17 25.89
CA VAL A 106 28.30 5.37 26.87
C VAL A 106 29.24 4.49 27.67
N VAL A 107 28.96 4.38 28.97
CA VAL A 107 29.66 3.45 29.87
C VAL A 107 28.96 2.08 29.90
N GLY A 108 27.65 2.06 29.69
CA GLY A 108 26.86 0.84 29.54
C GLY A 108 27.16 0.14 28.21
N ARG A 109 27.01 -1.18 28.21
CA ARG A 109 27.29 -2.01 27.04
C ARG A 109 26.04 -2.35 26.24
N THR A 110 24.82 -2.01 26.67
CA THR A 110 23.61 -2.42 25.92
C THR A 110 23.11 -1.34 24.96
N VAL A 111 22.41 -1.76 23.90
CA VAL A 111 21.70 -0.82 23.01
C VAL A 111 20.70 0.05 23.77
N ALA A 112 20.05 -0.46 24.83
CA ALA A 112 19.13 0.33 25.66
C ALA A 112 19.85 1.50 26.37
N ASP A 113 21.05 1.27 26.88
CA ASP A 113 21.88 2.33 27.50
C ASP A 113 22.25 3.41 26.49
N VAL A 114 22.60 2.99 25.27
CA VAL A 114 22.91 3.90 24.16
C VAL A 114 21.74 4.80 23.83
N LEU A 115 20.55 4.23 23.64
CA LEU A 115 19.36 5.01 23.28
C LEU A 115 18.95 5.97 24.41
N THR A 116 19.06 5.53 25.67
CA THR A 116 18.80 6.36 26.84
C THR A 116 19.75 7.56 26.87
N ARG A 117 21.07 7.32 26.69
CA ARG A 117 22.07 8.39 26.64
C ARG A 117 21.88 9.32 25.43
N ALA A 118 21.41 8.78 24.31
CA ALA A 118 21.11 9.52 23.10
C ALA A 118 19.81 10.34 23.18
N GLY A 119 19.02 10.21 24.25
CA GLY A 119 17.73 10.89 24.39
C GLY A 119 16.67 10.35 23.43
N VAL A 120 16.81 9.11 22.92
CA VAL A 120 15.89 8.49 21.98
C VAL A 120 14.83 7.72 22.74
N THR A 121 13.60 8.23 22.76
CA THR A 121 12.44 7.49 23.28
C THR A 121 11.82 6.62 22.19
N LEU A 122 11.55 5.36 22.50
CA LEU A 122 10.94 4.41 21.56
C LEU A 122 9.43 4.34 21.72
N SER A 123 8.73 4.21 20.61
CA SER A 123 7.34 3.77 20.59
C SER A 123 7.26 2.24 20.64
N PRO A 124 6.14 1.63 21.09
CA PRO A 124 6.01 0.18 21.23
C PRO A 124 6.24 -0.64 19.93
N LYS A 125 6.07 -0.01 18.77
CA LYS A 125 6.23 -0.66 17.46
C LYS A 125 7.57 -0.38 16.80
N ASP A 126 8.36 0.55 17.34
CA ASP A 126 9.66 0.90 16.78
C ASP A 126 10.58 -0.32 16.82
N LYS A 127 11.44 -0.42 15.80
CA LYS A 127 12.41 -1.50 15.72
C LYS A 127 13.80 -0.94 15.93
N VAL A 128 14.61 -1.67 16.69
CA VAL A 128 16.00 -1.29 16.98
C VAL A 128 16.91 -2.41 16.50
N PHE A 129 18.01 -2.03 15.88
CA PHE A 129 19.03 -2.94 15.37
C PHE A 129 20.43 -2.42 15.75
N PRO A 130 21.24 -3.19 16.49
CA PRO A 130 20.92 -4.45 17.17
C PRO A 130 19.78 -4.32 18.21
N GLY A 131 19.27 -5.45 18.73
CA GLY A 131 18.19 -5.47 19.72
C GLY A 131 18.58 -4.81 21.05
N LEU A 132 17.58 -4.37 21.84
CA LEU A 132 17.79 -3.55 23.04
C LEU A 132 18.76 -4.12 24.08
N TRP A 133 18.82 -5.45 24.18
CA TRP A 133 19.63 -6.17 25.17
C TRP A 133 20.94 -6.70 24.59
N GLU A 134 21.20 -6.45 23.32
CA GLU A 134 22.46 -6.81 22.70
C GLU A 134 23.56 -5.84 23.15
N GLU A 135 24.77 -6.39 23.29
CA GLU A 135 25.94 -5.59 23.63
C GLU A 135 26.44 -4.80 22.42
N VAL A 136 26.95 -3.61 22.66
CA VAL A 136 27.58 -2.72 21.67
C VAL A 136 29.04 -2.49 22.03
N GLY A 137 29.89 -2.48 21.00
CA GLY A 137 31.30 -2.15 21.07
C GLY A 137 31.62 -0.75 20.56
N ALA A 138 32.88 -0.36 20.73
CA ALA A 138 33.38 0.90 20.23
C ALA A 138 33.27 0.99 18.69
N GLY A 139 32.62 2.04 18.21
CA GLY A 139 32.42 2.28 16.78
C GLY A 139 31.21 1.57 16.17
N ASP A 140 30.43 0.82 16.95
CA ASP A 140 29.21 0.17 16.49
C ASP A 140 28.13 1.19 16.11
N ARG A 141 27.13 0.70 15.36
CA ARG A 141 26.00 1.50 14.88
C ARG A 141 24.69 0.92 15.38
N VAL A 142 23.94 1.72 16.12
CA VAL A 142 22.56 1.46 16.53
C VAL A 142 21.62 2.20 15.58
N ARG A 143 20.69 1.46 14.97
CA ARG A 143 19.66 2.02 14.09
C ARG A 143 18.29 1.85 14.73
N VAL A 144 17.53 2.93 14.78
CA VAL A 144 16.11 2.94 15.12
C VAL A 144 15.30 3.14 13.84
N VAL A 145 14.29 2.29 13.65
CA VAL A 145 13.31 2.40 12.57
C VAL A 145 11.97 2.75 13.20
N ARG A 146 11.44 3.92 12.86
CA ARG A 146 10.15 4.38 13.38
C ARG A 146 9.02 3.68 12.66
N ILE A 147 8.16 2.97 13.41
CA ILE A 147 7.03 2.24 12.84
C ILE A 147 5.72 2.91 13.22
N ARG A 148 4.98 3.34 12.19
CA ARG A 148 3.66 3.95 12.34
C ARG A 148 2.63 3.17 11.53
N GLU A 149 1.46 2.94 12.11
CA GLU A 149 0.34 2.34 11.40
C GLU A 149 -0.82 3.32 11.33
N GLU A 150 -1.40 3.47 10.15
CA GLU A 150 -2.56 4.34 9.93
C GLU A 150 -3.67 3.60 9.19
N ALA A 151 -4.91 3.95 9.50
CA ALA A 151 -6.07 3.55 8.72
C ALA A 151 -6.36 4.64 7.68
N VAL A 152 -6.09 4.35 6.42
CA VAL A 152 -6.34 5.26 5.29
C VAL A 152 -7.64 4.87 4.61
N VAL A 153 -8.59 5.79 4.55
CA VAL A 153 -9.87 5.60 3.86
C VAL A 153 -9.75 6.13 2.43
N ARG A 154 -10.03 5.27 1.44
CA ARG A 154 -10.07 5.66 0.02
C ARG A 154 -11.47 5.44 -0.54
N ARG A 155 -11.96 6.42 -1.29
CA ARG A 155 -13.20 6.30 -2.06
C ARG A 155 -12.88 6.18 -3.53
N SER A 156 -13.47 5.18 -4.19
CA SER A 156 -13.24 4.92 -5.61
C SER A 156 -14.55 4.55 -6.32
N THR A 157 -14.63 4.91 -7.60
CA THR A 157 -15.78 4.57 -8.45
C THR A 157 -15.61 3.16 -9.01
N VAL A 158 -16.70 2.39 -8.99
CA VAL A 158 -16.74 1.06 -9.62
C VAL A 158 -17.45 1.18 -10.97
N PRO A 159 -16.82 0.77 -12.08
CA PRO A 159 -17.46 0.82 -13.39
C PRO A 159 -18.71 -0.07 -13.42
N PHE A 160 -19.68 0.32 -14.24
CA PHE A 160 -20.90 -0.47 -14.42
C PHE A 160 -20.80 -1.39 -15.63
N PRO A 161 -21.45 -2.55 -15.61
CA PRO A 161 -21.51 -3.43 -16.76
C PRO A 161 -22.54 -2.92 -17.80
N THR A 162 -22.36 -3.33 -19.05
CA THR A 162 -23.40 -3.19 -20.09
C THR A 162 -24.10 -4.52 -20.30
N VAL A 163 -25.41 -4.54 -20.10
CA VAL A 163 -26.26 -5.73 -20.27
C VAL A 163 -27.03 -5.61 -21.58
N ARG A 164 -26.99 -6.66 -22.40
CA ARG A 164 -27.75 -6.74 -23.66
C ARG A 164 -29.10 -7.38 -23.42
N ARG A 165 -30.19 -6.65 -23.65
CA ARG A 165 -31.56 -7.18 -23.64
C ARG A 165 -31.96 -7.56 -25.06
N VAL A 166 -32.00 -8.85 -25.36
CA VAL A 166 -32.33 -9.35 -26.70
C VAL A 166 -33.84 -9.42 -26.86
N VAL A 167 -34.37 -8.69 -27.85
CA VAL A 167 -35.78 -8.75 -28.26
C VAL A 167 -35.87 -9.36 -29.65
N ARG A 168 -36.84 -10.26 -29.83
CA ARG A 168 -37.17 -10.87 -31.12
C ARG A 168 -38.04 -9.90 -31.92
N THR A 169 -37.67 -9.65 -33.17
CA THR A 169 -38.42 -8.76 -34.08
C THR A 169 -38.40 -9.29 -35.49
N TYR A 170 -39.46 -9.01 -36.23
CA TYR A 170 -39.58 -9.36 -37.64
C TYR A 170 -38.59 -8.59 -38.51
N LEU A 171 -38.39 -7.30 -38.22
CA LEU A 171 -37.50 -6.42 -38.96
C LEU A 171 -36.32 -6.00 -38.09
N PRO A 172 -35.08 -5.95 -38.64
CA PRO A 172 -33.93 -5.39 -37.95
C PRO A 172 -34.20 -3.97 -37.47
N GLN A 173 -33.78 -3.66 -36.25
CA GLN A 173 -33.83 -2.31 -35.69
C GLN A 173 -32.49 -2.01 -35.01
N PRO A 174 -32.00 -0.76 -35.09
CA PRO A 174 -30.75 -0.39 -34.45
C PRO A 174 -30.82 -0.64 -32.94
N PRO A 175 -29.69 -0.95 -32.29
CA PRO A 175 -29.64 -1.03 -30.83
C PRO A 175 -30.11 0.27 -30.19
N ARG A 176 -30.84 0.15 -29.08
CA ARG A 176 -31.31 1.30 -28.31
C ARG A 176 -30.90 1.17 -26.86
N VAL A 177 -30.38 2.25 -26.27
CA VAL A 177 -30.19 2.31 -24.81
C VAL A 177 -31.56 2.46 -24.16
N VAL A 178 -31.88 1.53 -23.26
CA VAL A 178 -33.15 1.53 -22.53
C VAL A 178 -32.98 1.92 -21.08
N ALA A 179 -31.76 1.85 -20.55
CA ALA A 179 -31.38 2.42 -19.27
C ALA A 179 -29.91 2.85 -19.31
N GLU A 180 -29.61 4.06 -18.86
CA GLU A 180 -28.24 4.52 -18.68
C GLU A 180 -27.60 3.84 -17.47
N GLY A 181 -26.32 3.50 -17.60
CA GLY A 181 -25.56 2.92 -16.50
C GLY A 181 -25.07 3.99 -15.53
N ARG A 182 -24.88 3.61 -14.27
CA ARG A 182 -24.31 4.50 -13.25
C ARG A 182 -23.21 3.79 -12.48
N ALA A 183 -22.07 4.47 -12.35
CA ALA A 183 -20.94 3.95 -11.61
C ALA A 183 -21.30 3.82 -10.13
N GLY A 184 -20.88 2.70 -9.54
CA GLY A 184 -20.95 2.47 -8.11
C GLY A 184 -19.91 3.35 -7.39
N LEU A 185 -20.06 3.45 -6.08
CA LEU A 185 -19.11 4.11 -5.21
C LEU A 185 -18.78 3.15 -4.06
N VAL A 186 -17.50 2.95 -3.82
CA VAL A 186 -17.01 2.13 -2.71
C VAL A 186 -16.09 2.94 -1.83
N GLU A 187 -16.05 2.55 -0.57
CA GLU A 187 -15.10 3.03 0.42
C GLU A 187 -14.27 1.83 0.88
N GLU A 188 -12.96 1.94 0.72
CA GLU A 188 -11.99 0.92 1.08
C GLU A 188 -11.12 1.47 2.21
N VAL A 189 -10.98 0.69 3.27
CA VAL A 189 -10.11 1.04 4.40
C VAL A 189 -8.83 0.22 4.26
N TYR A 190 -7.71 0.92 4.25
CA TYR A 190 -6.38 0.35 4.17
C TYR A 190 -5.66 0.53 5.50
N ARG A 191 -5.06 -0.53 6.01
CA ARG A 191 -4.03 -0.42 7.03
C ARG A 191 -2.70 -0.21 6.33
N VAL A 192 -2.10 0.96 6.51
CA VAL A 192 -0.81 1.32 5.93
C VAL A 192 0.24 1.36 7.03
N VAL A 193 1.31 0.58 6.85
CA VAL A 193 2.47 0.56 7.75
C VAL A 193 3.56 1.42 7.13
N TYR A 194 4.06 2.39 7.89
CA TYR A 194 5.17 3.24 7.52
C TYR A 194 6.42 2.87 8.33
N ALA A 195 7.56 2.80 7.66
CA ALA A 195 8.89 2.74 8.27
C ALA A 195 9.67 4.00 7.89
N ASP A 196 10.13 4.75 8.89
CA ASP A 196 10.83 6.03 8.69
C ASP A 196 10.05 6.98 7.75
N GLY A 197 8.73 7.04 7.93
CA GLY A 197 7.80 7.86 7.15
C GLY A 197 7.46 7.32 5.75
N ARG A 198 8.07 6.22 5.30
CA ARG A 198 7.82 5.62 3.97
C ARG A 198 6.86 4.43 4.08
N PRO A 199 5.83 4.31 3.21
CA PRO A 199 4.92 3.17 3.25
C PRO A 199 5.66 1.90 2.84
N VAL A 200 5.66 0.89 3.72
CA VAL A 200 6.31 -0.42 3.50
C VAL A 200 5.30 -1.55 3.37
N SER A 201 4.07 -1.35 3.81
CA SER A 201 2.98 -2.31 3.64
C SER A 201 1.66 -1.57 3.52
N GLU A 202 0.81 -2.02 2.61
CA GLU A 202 -0.55 -1.52 2.46
C GLU A 202 -1.49 -2.72 2.27
N GLN A 203 -2.43 -2.89 3.20
CA GLN A 203 -3.40 -3.97 3.15
C GLN A 203 -4.82 -3.42 3.24
N ARG A 204 -5.67 -3.78 2.27
CA ARG A 204 -7.10 -3.50 2.37
C ARG A 204 -7.72 -4.38 3.46
N VAL A 205 -8.19 -3.75 4.53
CA VAL A 205 -8.80 -4.43 5.68
C VAL A 205 -10.33 -4.44 5.62
N ALA A 206 -10.94 -3.48 4.91
CA ALA A 206 -12.38 -3.44 4.72
C ALA A 206 -12.75 -2.83 3.36
N ARG A 207 -13.91 -3.24 2.85
CA ARG A 207 -14.55 -2.63 1.68
C ARG A 207 -16.05 -2.51 1.93
N ARG A 208 -16.58 -1.31 1.77
CA ARG A 208 -18.01 -1.01 1.89
C ARG A 208 -18.53 -0.41 0.59
N VAL A 209 -19.62 -0.96 0.07
CA VAL A 209 -20.33 -0.37 -1.07
C VAL A 209 -21.19 0.77 -0.55
N LEU A 210 -20.86 2.01 -0.91
CA LEU A 210 -21.66 3.19 -0.57
C LEU A 210 -22.83 3.36 -1.55
N ARG A 211 -22.60 3.03 -2.83
CA ARG A 211 -23.61 3.04 -3.87
C ARG A 211 -23.38 1.87 -4.85
N PRO A 212 -24.38 1.01 -5.10
CA PRO A 212 -24.22 -0.08 -6.07
C PRO A 212 -24.10 0.47 -7.49
N THR A 213 -23.50 -0.33 -8.38
CA THR A 213 -23.50 -0.04 -9.82
C THR A 213 -24.90 -0.27 -10.39
N GLN A 214 -25.30 0.56 -11.37
CA GLN A 214 -26.49 0.33 -12.18
C GLN A 214 -26.04 -0.03 -13.59
N PRO A 215 -26.46 -1.18 -14.15
CA PRO A 215 -26.03 -1.59 -15.48
C PRO A 215 -26.58 -0.65 -16.54
N ARG A 216 -25.78 -0.38 -17.57
CA ARG A 216 -26.32 0.18 -18.82
C ARG A 216 -27.05 -0.93 -19.55
N VAL A 217 -28.31 -0.73 -19.90
CA VAL A 217 -29.09 -1.74 -20.62
C VAL A 217 -29.24 -1.30 -22.06
N VAL A 218 -28.72 -2.12 -22.97
CA VAL A 218 -28.84 -1.92 -24.42
C VAL A 218 -29.78 -2.98 -24.96
N GLN A 219 -30.91 -2.55 -25.50
CA GLN A 219 -31.80 -3.43 -26.23
C GLN A 219 -31.21 -3.70 -27.62
N VAL A 220 -31.10 -4.98 -27.95
CA VAL A 220 -30.65 -5.45 -29.25
C VAL A 220 -31.72 -6.35 -29.85
N HIS A 221 -31.74 -6.42 -31.16
CA HIS A 221 -32.78 -7.11 -31.90
C HIS A 221 -32.21 -8.36 -32.57
N ARG A 222 -32.93 -9.48 -32.44
CA ARG A 222 -32.63 -10.71 -33.19
C ARG A 222 -33.77 -10.96 -34.19
N PRO A 223 -33.46 -11.29 -35.46
CA PRO A 223 -34.48 -11.67 -36.42
C PRO A 223 -35.35 -12.80 -35.88
N TYR A 224 -36.65 -12.67 -36.06
CA TYR A 224 -37.63 -13.66 -35.69
C TYR A 224 -38.47 -14.04 -36.89
N VAL A 225 -38.44 -15.33 -37.19
CA VAL A 225 -39.27 -15.95 -38.22
C VAL A 225 -40.33 -16.77 -37.50
N PRO A 226 -41.63 -16.50 -37.72
CA PRO A 226 -42.68 -17.30 -37.10
C PRO A 226 -42.59 -18.76 -37.56
N SER A 227 -42.95 -19.68 -36.68
CA SER A 227 -43.19 -21.07 -37.05
C SER A 227 -44.41 -21.19 -37.97
N ARG A 228 -44.50 -22.30 -38.71
CA ARG A 228 -45.66 -22.58 -39.59
C ARG A 228 -46.99 -22.50 -38.82
N GLY A 229 -47.08 -23.12 -37.65
CA GLY A 229 -48.31 -23.07 -36.83
C GLY A 229 -48.64 -21.66 -36.32
N GLU A 230 -47.65 -20.80 -36.12
CA GLU A 230 -47.90 -19.38 -35.81
C GLU A 230 -48.41 -18.59 -37.01
N LEU A 231 -47.89 -18.87 -38.21
CA LEU A 231 -48.36 -18.25 -39.45
C LEU A 231 -49.81 -18.62 -39.74
N GLU A 232 -50.19 -19.89 -39.58
CA GLU A 232 -51.54 -20.38 -39.85
C GLU A 232 -52.63 -19.68 -38.99
N ARG A 233 -52.24 -19.08 -37.86
CA ARG A 233 -53.13 -18.26 -37.01
C ARG A 233 -53.20 -16.78 -37.41
N ARG A 234 -52.43 -16.34 -38.40
CA ARG A 234 -52.40 -14.95 -38.87
C ARG A 234 -53.37 -14.75 -40.04
N PRO A 235 -53.95 -13.53 -40.19
CA PRO A 235 -54.64 -13.16 -41.41
C PRO A 235 -53.74 -13.41 -42.62
N SER A 236 -54.27 -14.06 -43.64
CA SER A 236 -53.51 -14.37 -44.85
C SER A 236 -54.34 -14.16 -46.10
N LEU A 237 -53.66 -13.98 -47.22
CA LEU A 237 -54.25 -13.90 -48.54
C LEU A 237 -53.37 -14.62 -49.54
N VAL A 238 -54.01 -15.20 -50.56
CA VAL A 238 -53.31 -15.77 -51.71
C VAL A 238 -53.18 -14.68 -52.76
N VAL A 239 -51.96 -14.43 -53.21
CA VAL A 239 -51.63 -13.40 -54.19
C VAL A 239 -50.79 -13.98 -55.32
N VAL A 240 -50.84 -13.33 -56.47
CA VAL A 240 -49.83 -13.53 -57.52
C VAL A 240 -48.61 -12.68 -57.16
N ALA A 241 -47.50 -13.34 -56.83
CA ALA A 241 -46.23 -12.70 -56.53
C ALA A 241 -45.29 -12.73 -57.74
N THR A 242 -44.78 -11.57 -58.13
CA THR A 242 -43.66 -11.39 -59.06
C THR A 242 -42.41 -10.99 -58.27
N ALA A 243 -41.28 -10.80 -58.96
CA ALA A 243 -40.07 -10.25 -58.36
C ALA A 243 -39.41 -9.21 -59.25
N TYR A 244 -38.72 -8.28 -58.59
CA TYR A 244 -37.90 -7.25 -59.23
C TYR A 244 -36.55 -7.10 -58.54
N ALA A 245 -35.61 -6.45 -59.22
CA ALA A 245 -34.32 -6.05 -58.67
C ALA A 245 -34.08 -4.57 -59.03
N PRO A 246 -33.92 -3.68 -58.03
CA PRO A 246 -34.11 -2.24 -58.19
C PRO A 246 -32.93 -1.49 -58.86
N HIS A 247 -31.85 -2.19 -59.21
CA HIS A 247 -30.61 -1.58 -59.72
C HIS A 247 -30.33 -1.85 -61.20
N HIS A 248 -31.37 -2.15 -61.99
CA HIS A 248 -31.20 -2.51 -63.40
C HIS A 248 -32.16 -1.70 -64.29
N GLY A 249 -31.75 -0.48 -64.67
CA GLY A 249 -32.44 0.33 -65.69
C GLY A 249 -32.10 1.83 -65.66
N PRO A 250 -32.36 2.60 -66.72
CA PRO A 250 -32.28 4.06 -66.69
C PRO A 250 -33.41 4.64 -65.83
N GLY A 251 -33.11 5.63 -64.97
CA GLY A 251 -34.12 6.35 -64.19
C GLY A 251 -34.61 5.67 -62.91
N VAL A 252 -33.94 4.61 -62.44
CA VAL A 252 -34.20 4.00 -61.13
C VAL A 252 -33.30 4.63 -60.07
N ASP A 253 -33.90 5.26 -59.07
CA ASP A 253 -33.20 5.81 -57.89
C ASP A 253 -32.99 4.76 -56.80
N GLY A 254 -33.62 3.58 -56.94
CA GLY A 254 -33.55 2.50 -55.97
C GLY A 254 -34.28 2.81 -54.66
N VAL A 255 -35.22 3.77 -54.69
CA VAL A 255 -35.98 4.21 -53.52
C VAL A 255 -37.43 3.75 -53.68
N THR A 256 -38.02 3.23 -52.60
CA THR A 256 -39.41 2.78 -52.61
C THR A 256 -40.38 3.95 -52.40
N ALA A 257 -41.67 3.71 -52.62
CA ALA A 257 -42.73 4.70 -52.34
C ALA A 257 -42.75 5.25 -50.90
N THR A 258 -42.20 4.53 -49.92
CA THR A 258 -42.07 4.99 -48.52
C THR A 258 -40.73 5.66 -48.20
N GLY A 259 -39.85 5.82 -49.21
CA GLY A 259 -38.56 6.48 -49.08
C GLY A 259 -37.43 5.60 -48.54
N VAL A 260 -37.65 4.28 -48.38
CA VAL A 260 -36.59 3.35 -47.96
C VAL A 260 -35.87 2.75 -49.18
N PRO A 261 -34.60 2.37 -49.09
CA PRO A 261 -33.92 1.69 -50.19
C PRO A 261 -34.62 0.38 -50.56
N ALA A 262 -34.88 0.18 -51.84
CA ALA A 262 -35.38 -1.07 -52.37
C ALA A 262 -34.26 -2.12 -52.28
N ARG A 263 -34.54 -3.21 -51.56
CA ARG A 263 -33.64 -4.34 -51.34
C ARG A 263 -34.42 -5.55 -50.83
N ARG A 264 -33.78 -6.71 -50.72
CA ARG A 264 -34.41 -7.88 -50.12
C ARG A 264 -35.00 -7.57 -48.74
N GLY A 265 -36.24 -8.00 -48.51
CA GLY A 265 -37.06 -7.65 -47.35
C GLY A 265 -38.05 -6.51 -47.60
N VAL A 266 -38.09 -5.93 -48.80
CA VAL A 266 -39.12 -4.98 -49.25
C VAL A 266 -40.07 -5.67 -50.22
N VAL A 267 -41.35 -5.32 -50.15
CA VAL A 267 -42.36 -5.72 -51.15
C VAL A 267 -43.16 -4.52 -51.65
N ALA A 268 -43.48 -4.54 -52.95
CA ALA A 268 -44.46 -3.65 -53.55
C ALA A 268 -45.87 -4.27 -53.45
N VAL A 269 -46.86 -3.48 -53.09
CA VAL A 269 -48.23 -3.94 -52.84
C VAL A 269 -49.27 -2.97 -53.38
N ASP A 270 -50.53 -3.40 -53.47
CA ASP A 270 -51.67 -2.47 -53.52
C ASP A 270 -52.03 -2.03 -52.09
N PRO A 271 -51.84 -0.74 -51.72
CA PRO A 271 -52.10 -0.26 -50.35
C PRO A 271 -53.54 -0.47 -49.87
N ARG A 272 -54.51 -0.58 -50.79
CA ARG A 272 -55.92 -0.86 -50.45
C ARG A 272 -56.12 -2.28 -49.95
N VAL A 273 -55.20 -3.19 -50.29
CA VAL A 273 -55.22 -4.61 -49.89
C VAL A 273 -54.26 -4.87 -48.74
N ILE A 274 -53.02 -4.41 -48.85
CA ILE A 274 -52.00 -4.47 -47.81
C ILE A 274 -51.49 -3.05 -47.59
N PRO A 275 -51.88 -2.37 -46.49
CA PRO A 275 -51.42 -1.01 -46.22
C PRO A 275 -49.89 -0.93 -46.18
N LEU A 276 -49.34 0.19 -46.65
CA LEU A 276 -47.91 0.47 -46.52
C LEU A 276 -47.49 0.49 -45.05
N GLY A 277 -46.26 0.07 -44.76
CA GLY A 277 -45.75 -0.16 -43.41
C GLY A 277 -46.17 -1.49 -42.77
N SER A 278 -47.01 -2.30 -43.44
CA SER A 278 -47.32 -3.66 -42.99
C SER A 278 -46.08 -4.54 -43.01
N VAL A 279 -45.95 -5.44 -42.04
CA VAL A 279 -44.94 -6.49 -42.02
C VAL A 279 -45.63 -7.80 -42.38
N VAL A 280 -45.10 -8.47 -43.39
CA VAL A 280 -45.67 -9.70 -43.95
C VAL A 280 -44.65 -10.83 -43.94
N TYR A 281 -45.15 -12.06 -43.96
CA TYR A 281 -44.37 -13.23 -44.33
C TYR A 281 -44.86 -13.73 -45.68
N VAL A 282 -43.97 -13.79 -46.66
CA VAL A 282 -44.26 -14.29 -48.00
C VAL A 282 -43.66 -15.69 -48.13
N GLU A 283 -44.50 -16.70 -48.40
CA GLU A 283 -44.05 -18.08 -48.54
C GLU A 283 -42.93 -18.21 -49.59
N GLY A 284 -41.83 -18.85 -49.22
CA GLY A 284 -40.65 -19.02 -50.08
C GLY A 284 -39.72 -17.79 -50.16
N TYR A 285 -40.12 -16.63 -49.65
CA TYR A 285 -39.31 -15.40 -49.70
C TYR A 285 -38.84 -14.95 -48.30
N GLY A 286 -39.73 -15.00 -47.31
CA GLY A 286 -39.46 -14.66 -45.92
C GLY A 286 -40.23 -13.43 -45.42
N VAL A 287 -39.74 -12.86 -44.32
CA VAL A 287 -40.32 -11.64 -43.71
C VAL A 287 -39.98 -10.43 -44.56
N ALA A 288 -40.96 -9.56 -44.79
CA ALA A 288 -40.80 -8.34 -45.57
C ALA A 288 -41.67 -7.19 -45.05
N VAL A 289 -41.32 -5.96 -45.43
CA VAL A 289 -42.12 -4.76 -45.21
C VAL A 289 -42.77 -4.31 -46.52
N ALA A 290 -44.08 -4.04 -46.47
CA ALA A 290 -44.81 -3.37 -47.53
C ALA A 290 -44.38 -1.91 -47.57
N ALA A 291 -43.43 -1.60 -48.45
CA ALA A 291 -42.78 -0.29 -48.48
C ALA A 291 -42.85 0.37 -49.85
N ASP A 292 -43.40 -0.31 -50.85
CA ASP A 292 -43.40 0.15 -52.22
C ASP A 292 -44.76 -0.03 -52.90
N VAL A 293 -44.97 0.69 -54.01
CA VAL A 293 -46.13 0.53 -54.88
C VAL A 293 -45.69 0.45 -56.33
N GLY A 294 -46.36 -0.39 -57.12
CA GLY A 294 -46.11 -0.49 -58.55
C GLY A 294 -47.38 -0.24 -59.34
N GLY A 295 -47.30 0.45 -60.48
CA GLY A 295 -48.46 0.73 -61.34
C GLY A 295 -49.23 -0.54 -61.71
N ALA A 296 -48.50 -1.64 -61.96
CA ALA A 296 -49.03 -2.97 -62.29
C ALA A 296 -49.36 -3.86 -61.06
N ILE A 297 -49.01 -3.41 -59.85
CA ILE A 297 -49.25 -4.14 -58.60
C ILE A 297 -50.57 -3.64 -58.00
N ARG A 298 -51.67 -4.18 -58.55
CA ARG A 298 -53.06 -3.84 -58.17
C ARG A 298 -53.82 -5.07 -57.70
N GLY A 299 -54.69 -4.90 -56.70
CA GLY A 299 -55.49 -5.96 -56.11
C GLY A 299 -54.62 -6.99 -55.36
N ARG A 300 -54.94 -8.29 -55.55
CA ARG A 300 -54.20 -9.41 -54.93
C ARG A 300 -52.91 -9.74 -55.71
N ARG A 301 -52.08 -8.73 -55.93
CA ARG A 301 -50.73 -8.82 -56.51
C ARG A 301 -49.69 -8.27 -55.54
N LEU A 302 -48.50 -8.85 -55.58
CA LEU A 302 -47.36 -8.45 -54.76
C LEU A 302 -46.09 -8.57 -55.60
N ASP A 303 -45.12 -7.68 -55.41
CA ASP A 303 -43.80 -7.78 -56.04
C ASP A 303 -42.73 -7.89 -54.96
N VAL A 304 -41.93 -8.96 -54.95
CA VAL A 304 -40.85 -9.12 -53.97
C VAL A 304 -39.54 -8.53 -54.51
N CYS A 305 -38.88 -7.72 -53.70
CA CYS A 305 -37.60 -7.14 -54.08
C CYS A 305 -36.46 -8.14 -53.85
N PHE A 306 -35.56 -8.32 -54.80
CA PHE A 306 -34.30 -9.03 -54.59
C PHE A 306 -33.12 -8.08 -54.80
N ASP A 307 -31.97 -8.43 -54.24
CA ASP A 307 -30.76 -7.62 -54.38
C ASP A 307 -30.14 -7.78 -55.77
N THR A 308 -30.43 -8.90 -56.46
CA THR A 308 -29.90 -9.19 -57.80
C THR A 308 -31.00 -9.62 -58.79
N ALA A 309 -30.85 -9.23 -60.06
CA ALA A 309 -31.74 -9.70 -61.13
C ALA A 309 -31.78 -11.23 -61.24
N ARG A 310 -30.64 -11.91 -61.02
CA ARG A 310 -30.54 -13.37 -61.04
C ARG A 310 -31.50 -14.03 -60.06
N GLU A 311 -31.60 -13.51 -58.84
CA GLU A 311 -32.53 -14.03 -57.84
C GLU A 311 -33.98 -13.72 -58.19
N ALA A 312 -34.26 -12.52 -58.70
CA ALA A 312 -35.60 -12.16 -59.18
C ALA A 312 -36.07 -13.07 -60.32
N TYR A 313 -35.20 -13.38 -61.29
CA TYR A 313 -35.51 -14.32 -62.37
C TYR A 313 -35.75 -15.75 -61.86
N ARG A 314 -34.95 -16.22 -60.89
CA ARG A 314 -35.16 -17.52 -60.25
C ARG A 314 -36.47 -17.59 -59.47
N TRP A 315 -36.92 -16.47 -58.91
CA TRP A 315 -38.23 -16.38 -58.30
C TRP A 315 -39.35 -16.44 -59.36
N GLY A 316 -39.26 -15.65 -60.43
CA GLY A 316 -40.27 -15.64 -61.49
C GLY A 316 -41.66 -15.23 -60.99
N ARG A 317 -42.72 -15.61 -61.72
CA ARG A 317 -44.10 -15.35 -61.31
C ARG A 317 -44.70 -16.59 -60.69
N ARG A 318 -45.28 -16.46 -59.49
CA ARG A 318 -45.88 -17.59 -58.77
C ARG A 318 -47.04 -17.14 -57.88
N THR A 319 -47.95 -18.07 -57.61
CA THR A 319 -49.03 -17.85 -56.63
C THR A 319 -48.55 -18.30 -55.26
N VAL A 320 -48.54 -17.39 -54.28
CA VAL A 320 -48.05 -17.66 -52.91
C VAL A 320 -49.04 -17.15 -51.89
N ARG A 321 -49.00 -17.72 -50.68
CA ARG A 321 -49.69 -17.17 -49.54
C ARG A 321 -48.83 -16.13 -48.83
N VAL A 322 -49.48 -15.04 -48.43
CA VAL A 322 -48.88 -13.95 -47.68
C VAL A 322 -49.61 -13.81 -46.36
N TYR A 323 -48.87 -13.88 -45.26
CA TYR A 323 -49.40 -13.73 -43.91
C TYR A 323 -49.10 -12.34 -43.38
N ILE A 324 -50.09 -11.68 -42.78
CA ILE A 324 -49.94 -10.35 -42.19
C ILE A 324 -49.44 -10.49 -40.75
N LEU A 325 -48.17 -10.20 -40.51
CA LEU A 325 -47.53 -10.28 -39.19
C LEU A 325 -47.83 -9.04 -38.34
N ARG A 326 -47.86 -7.87 -38.98
CA ARG A 326 -48.28 -6.58 -38.39
C ARG A 326 -48.91 -5.73 -39.49
N ARG A 327 -50.09 -5.16 -39.26
CA ARG A 327 -50.71 -4.24 -40.21
C ARG A 327 -50.07 -2.87 -40.11
N GLY A 328 -49.80 -2.23 -41.25
CA GLY A 328 -49.32 -0.86 -41.34
C GLY A 328 -50.39 0.15 -40.96
N PRO A 329 -50.02 1.43 -40.74
CA PRO A 329 -51.00 2.50 -40.63
C PRO A 329 -51.82 2.59 -41.92
N ASN A 330 -53.12 2.88 -41.78
CA ASN A 330 -53.99 3.16 -42.92
C ASN A 330 -53.80 4.60 -43.38
#